data_AF-A0AAD3DKG6-F1
#
_entry.id   AF-A0AAD3DKG6-F1
#
_cell.length_a   1.000
_cell.length_b   1.000
_cell.length_c   1.000
_cell.angle_alpha   90.00
_cell.angle_beta   90.00
_cell.angle_gamma   90.00
#
_symmetry.space_group_name_H-M   'P 1'
#
loop_
_entity.id
_entity.type
_entity.pdbx_description
1 polymer ?
#
loop_
_entity_poly.entity_id
_entity_poly.type
_entity_poly.pdbx_seq_one_letter_code
_entity_poly.pdbx_strand_id
1 'polypeptide(L)'
;ALEWWYTTAEDALARGKALAPPPPPPPPRPVPPPAGVGLPPDPSDCPVCRHRTTNPATIATSGYVFCYPCALGAVMQHGRCPVSHLPASLDHIRKLYEAS
;
A
#
# COMPACT_ATOMS: atom_id res chain seq x y z
N ALA A 1 -22.64 -6.88 -47.98
CA ALA A 1 -22.82 -6.10 -46.74
C ALA A 1 -23.70 -6.80 -45.69
N LEU A 2 -23.97 -8.11 -45.81
CA LEU A 2 -24.74 -8.88 -44.82
C LEU A 2 -23.83 -9.70 -43.89
N GLU A 3 -22.72 -10.21 -44.44
CA GLU A 3 -21.67 -10.95 -43.73
C GLU A 3 -21.18 -10.25 -42.46
N TRP A 4 -20.99 -8.92 -42.51
CA TRP A 4 -20.45 -8.19 -41.35
C TRP A 4 -21.40 -8.17 -40.15
N TRP A 5 -22.71 -8.13 -40.37
CA TRP A 5 -23.69 -8.20 -39.29
C TRP A 5 -23.69 -9.58 -38.63
N TYR A 6 -23.61 -10.64 -39.43
CA TYR A 6 -23.55 -12.00 -38.91
C TYR A 6 -22.29 -12.24 -38.08
N THR A 7 -21.12 -11.83 -38.56
CA THR A 7 -19.87 -11.96 -37.79
C THR A 7 -19.95 -11.20 -36.47
N THR A 8 -20.50 -9.98 -36.45
CA THR A 8 -20.63 -9.21 -35.19
C THR A 8 -21.59 -9.85 -34.18
N ALA A 9 -22.68 -10.48 -34.65
CA ALA A 9 -23.63 -11.17 -33.79
C ALA A 9 -23.04 -12.46 -33.21
N GLU A 10 -22.29 -13.21 -34.01
CA GLU A 10 -21.57 -14.41 -33.60
C GLU A 10 -20.48 -14.08 -32.57
N ASP A 11 -19.70 -13.01 -32.81
CA ASP A 11 -18.65 -12.54 -31.90
C ASP A 11 -19.21 -12.09 -30.54
N ALA A 12 -20.35 -11.38 -30.55
CA ALA A 12 -21.02 -10.95 -29.33
C ALA A 12 -21.53 -12.14 -28.50
N LEU A 13 -22.11 -13.15 -29.16
CA LEU A 13 -22.57 -14.37 -28.51
C LEU A 13 -21.41 -15.21 -27.96
N ALA A 14 -20.28 -15.27 -28.68
CA ALA A 14 -19.07 -15.96 -28.25
C ALA A 14 -18.46 -15.29 -27.01
N ARG A 15 -18.40 -13.95 -26.97
CA ARG A 15 -17.92 -13.18 -25.81
C ARG A 15 -18.83 -13.32 -24.59
N GLY A 16 -20.15 -13.39 -24.81
CA GLY A 16 -21.11 -13.64 -23.73
C GLY A 16 -21.03 -15.04 -23.11
N LYS A 17 -20.43 -16.00 -23.82
CA LYS A 17 -20.21 -17.38 -23.35
C LYS A 17 -18.81 -17.62 -22.77
N ALA A 18 -17.88 -16.68 -22.94
CA ALA A 18 -16.54 -16.79 -22.38
C ALA A 18 -16.57 -16.46 -20.88
N LEU A 19 -16.09 -17.39 -20.04
CA LEU A 19 -15.81 -17.09 -18.64
C LEU A 19 -14.73 -16.01 -18.58
N ALA A 20 -14.92 -15.01 -17.70
CA ALA A 20 -13.87 -14.05 -17.43
C ALA A 20 -12.61 -14.79 -16.96
N PRO A 21 -11.41 -14.40 -17.44
CA PRO A 21 -10.17 -14.99 -16.94
C PRO A 21 -10.13 -14.82 -15.41
N PRO A 22 -9.59 -15.80 -14.67
CA PRO A 22 -9.47 -15.66 -13.22
C PRO A 22 -8.67 -14.39 -12.89
N PRO A 23 -9.00 -13.70 -11.79
CA PRO A 23 -8.24 -12.53 -11.37
C PRO A 23 -6.76 -12.92 -11.21
N PRO A 24 -5.82 -12.02 -11.57
CA PRO A 24 -4.40 -12.30 -11.40
C PRO A 24 -4.10 -12.59 -9.93
N PRO A 25 -3.10 -13.46 -9.64
CA PRO A 25 -2.71 -13.73 -8.27
C PRO A 25 -2.30 -12.42 -7.56
N PRO A 26 -2.60 -12.27 -6.26
CA PRO A 26 -2.23 -11.07 -5.52
C PRO A 26 -0.71 -10.89 -5.53
N PRO A 27 -0.21 -9.63 -5.58
CA PRO A 27 1.22 -9.38 -5.54
C PRO A 27 1.82 -9.90 -4.21
N PRO A 28 3.08 -10.38 -4.23
CA PRO A 28 3.76 -10.80 -3.01
C PRO A 28 3.86 -9.64 -2.02
N ARG A 29 3.67 -9.93 -0.74
CA ARG A 29 3.82 -8.93 0.33
C ARG A 29 5.26 -8.42 0.35
N PRO A 30 5.49 -7.09 0.39
CA PRO A 30 6.82 -6.54 0.54
C PRO A 30 7.47 -7.05 1.82
N VAL A 31 8.66 -7.64 1.72
CA VAL A 31 9.48 -8.00 2.89
C VAL A 31 10.20 -6.74 3.34
N PRO A 32 10.05 -6.29 4.60
CA PRO A 32 10.82 -5.17 5.11
C PRO A 32 12.32 -5.49 5.02
N PRO A 33 13.18 -4.60 4.50
CA PRO A 33 14.61 -4.82 4.50
C PRO A 33 15.14 -5.00 5.94
N PRO A 34 16.20 -5.82 6.13
CA PRO A 34 16.64 -6.27 7.44
C PRO A 34 17.20 -5.15 8.35
N ALA A 35 17.44 -3.96 7.82
CA ALA A 35 18.10 -2.88 8.52
C ALA A 35 17.17 -1.96 9.35
N GLY A 36 15.85 -2.13 9.25
CA GLY A 36 14.87 -1.26 9.92
C GLY A 36 14.67 -1.57 11.41
N VAL A 37 13.88 -0.73 12.08
CA VAL A 37 13.50 -0.88 13.51
C VAL A 37 12.66 -2.12 13.82
N GLY A 38 12.30 -2.91 12.82
CA GLY A 38 11.39 -4.05 12.92
C GLY A 38 9.93 -3.65 13.09
N LEU A 39 9.02 -4.62 12.95
CA LEU A 39 7.60 -4.44 13.20
C LEU A 39 7.25 -4.90 14.62
N PRO A 40 6.28 -4.23 15.29
CA PRO A 40 5.76 -4.69 16.56
C PRO A 40 4.90 -5.96 16.37
N PRO A 41 4.71 -6.78 17.43
CA PRO A 41 3.83 -7.94 17.36
C PRO A 41 2.37 -7.57 17.07
N ASP A 42 1.88 -6.47 17.64
CA ASP A 42 0.55 -5.93 17.38
C ASP A 42 0.64 -4.82 16.31
N PRO A 43 -0.05 -4.98 15.16
CA PRO A 43 -0.02 -3.99 14.08
C PRO A 43 -0.64 -2.63 14.44
N SER A 44 -1.40 -2.54 15.54
CA SER A 44 -1.95 -1.28 16.05
C SER A 44 -0.90 -0.44 16.79
N ASP A 45 0.26 -1.01 17.13
CA ASP A 45 1.34 -0.31 17.80
C ASP A 45 2.31 0.35 16.82
N CYS A 46 2.85 1.50 17.21
CA CYS A 46 3.81 2.24 16.42
C CYS A 46 5.18 1.53 16.40
N PRO A 47 5.80 1.29 15.24
CA PRO A 47 7.10 0.60 15.15
C PRO A 47 8.27 1.32 15.85
N VAL A 48 8.16 2.64 16.04
CA VAL A 48 9.22 3.47 16.64
C VAL A 48 9.10 3.50 18.16
N CYS A 49 7.95 3.94 18.70
CA CYS A 49 7.79 4.07 20.14
C CYS A 49 7.27 2.79 20.82
N ARG A 50 6.77 1.81 20.07
CA ARG A 50 6.19 0.54 20.58
C ARG A 50 4.99 0.71 21.52
N HIS A 51 4.27 1.81 21.37
CA HIS A 51 2.98 2.05 22.03
C HIS A 51 1.87 2.10 20.98
N ARG A 52 0.60 2.00 21.42
CA ARG A 52 -0.58 2.20 20.58
C ARG A 52 -0.42 3.44 19.70
N THR A 53 -0.66 3.27 18.41
CA THR A 53 -0.53 4.36 17.45
C THR A 53 -1.53 5.45 17.78
N THR A 54 -1.04 6.67 17.99
CA THR A 54 -1.84 7.87 18.22
C THR A 54 -1.54 8.89 17.13
N ASN A 55 -2.57 9.59 16.64
CA ASN A 55 -2.45 10.50 15.50
C ASN A 55 -1.74 9.81 14.34
N PRO A 56 -2.35 8.75 13.76
CA PRO A 56 -1.70 7.87 12.81
C PRO A 56 -1.22 8.64 11.58
N ALA A 57 -0.02 8.34 11.14
CA ALA A 57 0.56 8.89 9.93
C ALA A 57 1.34 7.83 9.16
N THR A 58 1.26 7.88 7.84
CA THR A 58 2.03 7.03 6.95
C THR A 58 3.18 7.79 6.29
N ILE A 59 4.27 7.09 5.97
CA ILE A 59 5.32 7.59 5.08
C ILE A 59 5.03 7.05 3.68
N ALA A 60 4.62 7.94 2.77
CA ALA A 60 4.09 7.59 1.44
C ALA A 60 5.05 6.76 0.56
N THR A 61 6.36 6.86 0.77
CA THR A 61 7.34 6.04 0.04
C THR A 61 7.35 4.57 0.44
N SER A 62 6.75 4.22 1.59
CA SER A 62 6.81 2.87 2.16
C SER A 62 5.46 2.31 2.62
N GLY A 63 4.48 3.17 2.92
CA GLY A 63 3.15 2.77 3.39
C GLY A 63 3.06 2.40 4.88
N TYR A 64 4.17 2.26 5.60
CA TYR A 64 4.13 1.95 7.05
C TYR A 64 3.50 3.08 7.86
N VAL A 65 2.75 2.69 8.89
CA VAL A 65 2.03 3.61 9.78
C VAL A 65 2.78 3.75 11.10
N PHE A 66 2.81 4.99 11.61
CA PHE A 66 3.47 5.39 12.86
C PHE A 66 2.59 6.40 13.58
N CYS A 67 2.94 6.74 14.83
CA CYS A 67 2.49 8.01 15.39
C CYS A 67 3.08 9.16 14.57
N TYR A 68 2.29 10.20 14.26
CA TYR A 68 2.77 11.39 13.56
C TYR A 68 4.09 11.97 14.12
N PRO A 69 4.25 12.23 15.44
CA PRO A 69 5.51 12.75 15.96
C PRO A 69 6.70 11.78 15.78
N CYS A 70 6.47 10.47 15.80
CA CYS A 70 7.52 9.47 15.58
C CYS A 70 8.00 9.47 14.12
N ALA A 71 7.06 9.49 13.15
CA ALA A 71 7.40 9.60 11.74
C ALA A 71 8.15 10.90 11.45
N LEU A 72 7.64 12.03 11.97
CA LEU A 72 8.24 13.34 11.80
C LEU A 72 9.67 13.37 12.35
N GLY A 73 9.86 12.94 13.61
CA GLY A 73 11.17 12.91 14.25
C GLY A 73 12.17 12.04 13.51
N ALA A 74 11.78 10.83 13.11
CA ALA A 74 12.70 9.92 12.44
C ALA A 74 13.10 10.40 11.03
N VAL A 75 12.14 10.94 10.25
CA VAL A 75 12.44 11.49 8.92
C VAL A 75 13.28 12.77 9.04
N MET A 76 13.01 13.65 10.00
CA MET A 76 13.85 14.83 10.25
C MET A 76 15.29 14.46 10.60
N GLN A 77 15.50 13.41 11.40
CA GLN A 77 16.83 13.00 11.86
C GLN A 77 17.61 12.19 10.82
N HIS A 78 16.94 11.35 10.03
CA HIS A 78 17.61 10.35 9.18
C HIS A 78 17.28 10.44 7.69
N GLY A 79 16.28 11.23 7.27
CA GLY A 79 15.89 11.35 5.87
C GLY A 79 15.38 10.05 5.23
N ARG A 80 14.84 9.13 6.03
CA ARG A 80 14.39 7.80 5.58
C ARG A 80 13.30 7.22 6.47
N CYS A 81 12.55 6.25 5.94
CA CYS A 81 11.58 5.48 6.71
C CYS A 81 12.27 4.60 7.76
N PRO A 82 11.82 4.57 9.04
CA PRO A 82 12.41 3.74 10.09
C PRO A 82 12.36 2.23 9.83
N VAL A 83 11.33 1.77 9.11
CA VAL A 83 11.09 0.33 8.88
C VAL A 83 11.72 -0.13 7.58
N SER A 84 11.49 0.58 6.48
CA SER A 84 11.98 0.16 5.16
C SER A 84 13.33 0.77 4.77
N HIS A 85 13.82 1.77 5.49
CA HIS A 85 15.00 2.54 5.12
C HIS A 85 14.93 3.21 3.73
N LEU A 86 13.77 3.19 3.09
CA LEU A 86 13.55 3.94 1.85
C LEU A 86 13.71 5.44 2.13
N PRO A 87 14.35 6.20 1.23
CA PRO A 87 14.47 7.64 1.36
C PRO A 87 13.10 8.29 1.58
N ALA A 88 13.05 9.29 2.46
CA ALA A 88 11.84 10.02 2.78
C ALA A 88 12.17 11.46 3.19
N SER A 89 11.28 12.38 2.84
CA SER A 89 11.30 13.77 3.30
C SER A 89 10.00 14.07 4.05
N LEU A 90 9.90 15.24 4.67
CA LEU A 90 8.70 15.65 5.41
C LEU A 90 7.46 15.70 4.50
N ASP A 91 7.66 16.03 3.22
CA ASP A 91 6.60 16.01 2.20
C ASP A 91 6.02 14.62 1.94
N HIS A 92 6.67 13.55 2.39
CA HIS A 92 6.14 12.19 2.26
C HIS A 92 5.30 11.76 3.47
N ILE A 93 5.25 12.56 4.54
CA ILE A 93 4.46 12.25 5.73
C ILE A 93 3.00 12.66 5.48
N ARG A 94 2.08 11.72 5.67
CA ARG A 94 0.63 11.93 5.51
C ARG A 94 -0.08 11.47 6.78
N LYS A 95 -0.76 12.40 7.46
CA LYS A 95 -1.68 12.03 8.54
C LYS A 95 -2.85 11.24 7.96
N LEU A 96 -3.24 10.19 8.64
CA LEU A 96 -4.39 9.38 8.31
C LEU A 96 -5.58 9.89 9.12
N TYR A 97 -6.71 10.06 8.46
CA TYR A 97 -7.98 10.32 9.11
C TYR A 97 -8.75 9.01 9.16
N GLU A 98 -9.13 8.60 10.36
CA GLU A 98 -10.01 7.46 10.55
C GLU A 98 -11.45 7.98 10.49
N ALA A 99 -12.20 7.49 9.50
CA ALA A 99 -13.64 7.68 9.49
C ALA A 99 -14.22 6.72 10.55
N SER A 100 -14.58 7.28 11.70
CA SER A 100 -15.33 6.59 12.76
C SER A 100 -16.72 6.19 12.28
#